data_AF-D5RTD1-F1
#
_entry.id   AF-D5RTD1-F1
#
_cell.length_a   1.000
_cell.length_b   1.000
_cell.length_c   1.000
_cell.angle_alpha   90.00
_cell.angle_beta   90.00
_cell.angle_gamma   90.00
#
_symmetry.space_group_name_H-M   'P 1'
#
loop_
_entity.id
_entity.type
_entity.pdbx_description
1 polymer ?
#
loop_
_entity_poly.entity_id
_entity_poly.type
_entity_poly.pdbx_seq_one_letter_code
_entity_poly.pdbx_strand_id
1 'polypeptide(L)'
;AAWSLLAGDETGLPGIARILEGMPATARGVALIEVAGPAEEQALRHPPGVEIRWLHRGAAAPGGTRLLLEATRGLTLPQDRAEIFCWIGAEYAAFRDLRHHLLREAGLSAGQCVAFSHWRRGMSEEEIAAAGASAITP
;
A
#
# COMPACT_ATOMS: atom_id res chain seq x y z
N ALA A 1 9.27 8.37 -11.62
CA ALA A 1 9.64 8.28 -10.20
C ALA A 1 10.96 7.54 -10.09
N ALA A 2 11.95 8.11 -9.41
CA ALA A 2 13.18 7.40 -9.06
C ALA A 2 12.96 6.37 -7.95
N TRP A 3 11.92 6.54 -7.13
CA TRP A 3 11.64 5.67 -6.00
C TRP A 3 10.13 5.44 -5.81
N SER A 4 9.70 4.21 -5.52
CA SER A 4 8.29 3.84 -5.37
C SER A 4 7.97 3.15 -4.05
N LEU A 5 6.89 3.57 -3.40
CA LEU A 5 6.26 2.86 -2.28
C LEU A 5 4.96 2.22 -2.76
N LEU A 6 4.85 0.90 -2.71
CA LEU A 6 3.60 0.20 -2.94
C LEU A 6 3.15 -0.39 -1.60
N ALA A 7 1.90 -0.17 -1.20
CA ALA A 7 1.39 -0.70 0.07
C ALA A 7 -0.01 -1.28 -0.09
N GLY A 8 -0.25 -2.48 0.44
CA GLY A 8 -1.56 -3.10 0.36
C GLY A 8 -1.69 -4.35 1.22
N ASP A 9 -2.93 -4.78 1.42
CA ASP A 9 -3.24 -6.10 1.98
C ASP A 9 -3.41 -7.13 0.85
N GLU A 10 -3.89 -8.33 1.14
CA GLU A 10 -4.12 -9.37 0.13
C GLU A 10 -5.04 -8.92 -1.01
N THR A 11 -5.94 -7.95 -0.78
CA THR A 11 -6.81 -7.41 -1.82
C THR A 11 -6.06 -6.43 -2.73
N GLY A 12 -5.02 -5.78 -2.22
CA GLY A 12 -4.11 -4.90 -2.96
C GLY A 12 -3.03 -5.64 -3.75
N LEU A 13 -2.70 -6.87 -3.34
CA LEU A 13 -1.61 -7.67 -3.90
C LEU A 13 -1.66 -7.83 -5.43
N PRO A 14 -2.82 -8.12 -6.09
CA PRO A 14 -2.85 -8.20 -7.55
C PRO A 14 -2.46 -6.89 -8.24
N GLY A 15 -2.88 -5.75 -7.70
CA GLY A 15 -2.52 -4.42 -8.21
C GLY A 15 -1.02 -4.14 -8.05
N ILE A 16 -0.47 -4.47 -6.88
CA ILE A 16 0.98 -4.34 -6.60
C ILE A 16 1.79 -5.21 -7.57
N ALA A 17 1.43 -6.48 -7.73
CA ALA A 17 2.10 -7.40 -8.64
C ALA A 17 2.12 -6.85 -10.08
N ARG A 18 0.97 -6.36 -10.57
CA ARG A 18 0.86 -5.80 -11.91
C ARG A 18 1.72 -4.54 -12.10
N ILE A 19 1.82 -3.69 -11.08
CA ILE A 19 2.68 -2.51 -11.10
C ILE A 19 4.15 -2.95 -11.17
N LEU A 20 4.58 -3.86 -10.28
CA LEU A 20 5.96 -4.36 -10.22
C LEU A 20 6.42 -4.97 -11.55
N GLU A 21 5.58 -5.77 -12.20
CA GLU A 21 5.87 -6.40 -13.50
C GLU A 21 6.12 -5.39 -14.62
N GLY A 22 5.49 -4.22 -14.53
CA GLY A 22 5.59 -3.14 -15.52
C GLY A 22 6.71 -2.14 -15.24
N MET A 23 7.41 -2.24 -14.11
CA MET A 23 8.45 -1.29 -13.74
C MET A 23 9.73 -1.47 -14.58
N PRO A 24 10.48 -0.39 -14.86
CA PRO A 24 11.80 -0.50 -15.47
C PRO A 24 12.78 -1.20 -14.51
N ALA A 25 13.78 -1.91 -15.05
CA ALA A 25 14.77 -2.63 -14.25
C ALA A 25 15.59 -1.72 -13.31
N THR A 26 15.66 -0.42 -13.60
CA THR A 26 16.35 0.60 -12.79
C THR A 26 15.50 1.15 -11.66
N ALA A 27 14.22 0.75 -11.55
CA ALA A 27 13.34 1.23 -10.50
C ALA A 27 13.86 0.84 -9.12
N ARG A 28 13.65 1.74 -8.16
CA ARG A 28 13.98 1.54 -6.75
C ARG A 28 12.72 1.70 -5.91
N GLY A 29 12.65 1.05 -4.77
CA GLY A 29 11.46 1.17 -3.94
C GLY A 29 11.29 0.08 -2.91
N VAL A 30 10.10 0.04 -2.36
CA VAL A 30 9.63 -1.03 -1.48
C VAL A 30 8.15 -1.32 -1.77
N ALA A 31 7.80 -2.60 -1.77
CA ALA A 31 6.42 -3.08 -1.71
C ALA A 31 6.16 -3.67 -0.32
N LEU A 32 5.21 -3.10 0.41
CA LEU A 32 4.76 -3.56 1.71
C LEU A 32 3.43 -4.30 1.52
N ILE A 33 3.40 -5.59 1.82
CA ILE A 33 2.24 -6.44 1.50
C ILE A 33 1.82 -7.19 2.76
N GLU A 34 0.64 -6.85 3.30
CA GLU A 34 0.06 -7.55 4.44
C GLU A 34 -0.68 -8.82 3.97
N VAL A 35 -0.36 -9.96 4.57
CA VAL A 35 -0.99 -11.27 4.31
C VAL A 35 -1.16 -12.06 5.60
N ALA A 36 -1.92 -13.16 5.56
CA ALA A 36 -2.21 -14.00 6.73
C ALA A 36 -0.93 -14.51 7.40
N GLY A 37 -0.01 -15.03 6.59
CA GLY A 37 1.26 -15.58 7.03
C GLY A 37 2.12 -16.04 5.87
N PRO A 38 3.23 -16.76 6.15
CA PRO A 38 4.22 -17.15 5.14
C PRO A 38 3.67 -17.99 3.99
N ALA A 39 2.59 -18.75 4.21
CA ALA A 39 1.97 -19.58 3.18
C ALA A 39 1.27 -18.76 2.08
N GLU A 40 0.99 -17.48 2.34
CA GLU A 40 0.35 -16.55 1.39
C GLU A 40 1.37 -15.75 0.58
N GLU A 41 2.67 -15.91 0.87
CA GLU A 41 3.72 -15.23 0.09
C GLU A 41 3.75 -15.77 -1.34
N GLN A 42 3.86 -14.85 -2.30
CA GLN A 42 3.89 -15.18 -3.72
C GLN A 42 5.25 -14.83 -4.32
N ALA A 43 5.69 -15.61 -5.30
CA ALA A 43 6.85 -15.25 -6.10
C ALA A 43 6.47 -14.11 -7.05
N LEU A 44 6.81 -12.87 -6.68
CA LEU A 44 6.52 -11.69 -7.49
C LEU A 44 7.68 -11.37 -8.42
N ARG A 45 7.38 -11.06 -9.67
CA ARG A 45 8.38 -10.50 -10.60
C ARG A 45 8.53 -9.00 -10.31
N HIS A 46 9.72 -8.57 -9.94
CA HIS A 46 10.00 -7.17 -9.61
C HIS A 46 11.43 -6.76 -10.02
N PRO A 47 11.69 -5.44 -10.18
CA PRO A 47 13.03 -4.93 -10.38
C PRO A 47 13.94 -5.22 -9.16
N PRO A 48 15.25 -5.45 -9.36
CA PRO A 48 16.17 -5.78 -8.27
C PRO A 48 16.35 -4.64 -7.26
N GLY A 49 16.05 -3.40 -7.65
CA GLY A 49 16.09 -2.23 -6.75
C GLY A 49 14.84 -2.04 -5.90
N VAL A 50 13.80 -2.85 -6.09
CA VAL A 50 12.55 -2.80 -5.33
C VAL A 50 12.52 -3.96 -4.34
N GLU A 51 12.47 -3.66 -3.05
CA GLU A 51 12.38 -4.66 -1.99
C GLU A 51 10.93 -5.10 -1.78
N ILE A 52 10.66 -6.40 -1.68
CA ILE A 52 9.35 -6.93 -1.28
C ILE A 52 9.40 -7.28 0.20
N ARG A 53 8.52 -6.68 1.01
CA ARG A 53 8.36 -6.98 2.43
C ARG A 53 6.97 -7.53 2.70
N TRP A 54 6.93 -8.79 3.10
CA TRP A 54 5.72 -9.44 3.56
C TRP A 54 5.49 -9.12 5.04
N LEU A 55 4.28 -8.67 5.36
CA LEU A 55 3.85 -8.33 6.70
C LEU A 55 2.80 -9.35 7.12
N HIS A 56 3.12 -10.19 8.11
CA HIS A 56 2.24 -11.28 8.51
C HIS A 56 1.32 -10.83 9.65
N ARG A 57 0.01 -10.80 9.40
CA ARG A 57 -0.99 -10.48 10.44
C ARG A 57 -1.17 -11.62 11.47
N GLY A 58 -0.77 -12.84 11.13
CA GLY A 58 -0.94 -14.02 11.98
C GLY A 58 -2.42 -14.30 12.27
N ALA A 59 -2.77 -14.43 13.54
CA ALA A 59 -4.14 -14.70 13.97
C ALA A 59 -5.05 -13.46 14.02
N ALA A 60 -4.52 -12.26 13.75
CA ALA A 60 -5.34 -11.06 13.74
C ALA A 60 -6.34 -11.09 12.57
N ALA A 61 -7.54 -10.56 12.81
CA ALA A 61 -8.53 -10.40 11.75
C ALA A 61 -8.00 -9.46 10.65
N PRO A 62 -8.36 -9.67 9.37
CA PRO A 62 -8.08 -8.72 8.30
C PRO A 62 -8.54 -7.29 8.67
N GLY A 63 -7.74 -6.28 8.32
CA GLY A 63 -8.01 -4.88 8.70
C GLY A 63 -7.93 -4.61 10.21
N GLY A 64 -7.43 -5.56 10.99
CA GLY A 64 -7.30 -5.47 12.45
C GLY A 64 -5.91 -5.06 12.94
N THR A 65 -4.94 -4.90 12.05
CA THR A 65 -3.55 -4.57 12.39
C THR A 65 -3.19 -3.15 11.97
N ARG A 66 -1.97 -2.72 12.36
CA ARG A 66 -1.34 -1.47 11.89
C ARG A 66 -0.05 -1.74 11.12
N LEU A 67 0.17 -2.99 10.68
CA LEU A 67 1.45 -3.43 10.15
C LEU A 67 1.91 -2.57 8.98
N LEU A 68 1.01 -2.27 8.03
CA LEU A 68 1.31 -1.40 6.89
C LEU A 68 1.77 0.00 7.30
N LEU A 69 1.09 0.63 8.27
CA LEU A 69 1.44 1.97 8.73
C LEU A 69 2.77 1.99 9.47
N GLU A 70 2.98 1.04 10.38
CA GLU A 70 4.23 0.97 11.17
C GLU A 70 5.42 0.62 10.26
N ALA A 71 5.25 -0.28 9.29
CA ALA A 71 6.27 -0.58 8.30
C ALA A 71 6.59 0.65 7.43
N THR A 72 5.58 1.42 7.03
CA THR A 72 5.75 2.66 6.26
C THR A 72 6.53 3.71 7.04
N ARG A 73 6.20 3.90 8.33
CA ARG A 73 6.90 4.83 9.23
C ARG A 73 8.36 4.46 9.46
N GLY A 74 8.69 3.17 9.40
CA GLY A 74 10.05 2.66 9.51
C GLY A 74 10.90 2.83 8.25
N LEU A 75 10.35 3.33 7.14
CA LEU A 75 11.09 3.49 5.89
C LEU A 75 12.04 4.69 5.95
N THR A 76 13.27 4.48 5.47
CA THR A 76 14.16 5.58 5.12
C THR A 76 13.87 6.03 3.70
N LEU A 77 13.06 7.07 3.57
CA LEU A 77 12.71 7.64 2.26
C LEU A 77 13.90 8.44 1.67
N PRO A 78 14.03 8.54 0.33
CA PRO A 78 15.07 9.35 -0.33
C PRO A 78 14.95 10.85 -0.04
N GLN A 79 16.02 11.53 0.38
CA GLN A 79 15.98 12.94 0.82
C GLN A 79 15.18 13.85 -0.12
N ASP A 80 15.39 13.72 -1.42
CA ASP A 80 14.53 14.34 -2.42
C ASP A 80 13.21 13.58 -2.54
N ARG A 81 12.14 14.20 -2.01
CA ARG A 81 10.81 13.62 -2.03
C ARG A 81 10.11 13.81 -3.38
N ALA A 82 10.57 14.70 -4.26
CA ALA A 82 9.83 15.09 -5.46
C ALA A 82 9.60 13.94 -6.44
N GLU A 83 10.51 12.98 -6.49
CA GLU A 83 10.44 11.84 -7.40
C GLU A 83 9.89 10.55 -6.76
N ILE A 84 9.31 10.64 -5.56
CA ILE A 84 8.64 9.50 -4.93
C ILE A 84 7.26 9.33 -5.56
N PHE A 85 6.92 8.09 -5.91
CA PHE A 85 5.57 7.66 -6.24
C PHE A 85 5.04 6.72 -5.15
N CYS A 86 3.77 6.85 -4.79
CA CYS A 86 3.11 5.96 -3.86
C CYS A 86 1.82 5.37 -4.46
N TRP A 87 1.60 4.07 -4.24
CA TRP A 87 0.36 3.39 -4.57
C TRP A 87 -0.15 2.66 -3.32
N ILE A 88 -1.43 2.86 -2.98
CA ILE A 88 -2.07 2.23 -1.83
C ILE A 88 -3.41 1.61 -2.25
N GLY A 89 -3.55 0.31 -1.99
CA GLY A 89 -4.80 -0.44 -2.13
C GLY A 89 -4.96 -1.38 -0.94
N ALA A 90 -5.83 -1.03 0.01
CA ALA A 90 -5.99 -1.76 1.27
C ALA A 90 -7.37 -1.52 1.88
N GLU A 91 -7.59 -2.04 3.09
CA GLU A 91 -8.70 -1.66 3.97
C GLU A 91 -8.72 -0.14 4.26
N TYR A 92 -9.93 0.42 4.40
CA TYR A 92 -10.18 1.86 4.55
C TYR A 92 -9.37 2.56 5.63
N ALA A 93 -9.32 2.04 6.86
CA ALA A 93 -8.58 2.66 7.94
C ALA A 93 -7.07 2.63 7.67
N ALA A 94 -6.54 1.51 7.17
CA ALA A 94 -5.15 1.40 6.77
C ALA A 94 -4.80 2.38 5.63
N PHE A 95 -5.63 2.43 4.58
CA PHE A 95 -5.51 3.38 3.47
C PHE A 95 -5.49 4.83 3.97
N ARG A 96 -6.46 5.21 4.80
CA ARG A 96 -6.60 6.57 5.34
C ARG A 96 -5.36 6.96 6.14
N ASP A 97 -4.91 6.09 7.02
CA ASP A 97 -3.79 6.36 7.93
C ASP A 97 -2.46 6.43 7.17
N LEU A 98 -2.23 5.53 6.20
CA LEU A 98 -1.07 5.58 5.29
C LEU A 98 -1.04 6.89 4.50
N ARG A 99 -2.17 7.24 3.89
CA ARG A 99 -2.28 8.46 3.08
C ARG A 99 -2.06 9.71 3.94
N HIS A 100 -2.62 9.75 5.14
CA HIS A 100 -2.38 10.84 6.09
C HIS A 100 -0.89 10.98 6.40
N HIS A 101 -0.24 9.89 6.81
CA HIS A 101 1.18 9.89 7.15
C HIS A 101 2.03 10.37 5.96
N LEU A 102 1.83 9.82 4.77
CA LEU A 102 2.65 10.16 3.60
C LEU A 102 2.56 11.64 3.20
N LEU A 103 1.36 12.24 3.29
CA LEU A 103 1.15 13.63 2.87
C LEU A 103 1.43 14.64 3.97
N ARG A 104 1.09 14.32 5.22
CA ARG A 104 1.16 15.28 6.34
C ARG A 104 2.45 15.18 7.13
N GLU A 105 3.05 13.99 7.17
CA GLU A 105 4.24 13.72 7.99
C GLU A 105 5.47 13.48 7.10
N ALA A 106 5.35 12.73 6.00
CA ALA A 106 6.47 12.39 5.12
C ALA A 106 6.74 13.43 4.00
N GLY A 107 5.83 14.39 3.81
CA GLY A 107 6.00 15.52 2.90
C GLY A 107 5.79 15.21 1.41
N LEU A 108 5.08 14.13 1.07
CA LEU A 108 4.66 13.88 -0.31
C LEU A 108 3.50 14.82 -0.68
N SER A 109 3.39 15.14 -1.97
CA SER A 109 2.23 15.84 -2.52
C SER A 109 1.12 14.87 -2.93
N ALA A 110 -0.12 15.35 -3.03
CA ALA A 110 -1.26 14.52 -3.41
C ALA A 110 -1.08 13.86 -4.79
N GLY A 111 -0.45 14.56 -5.74
CA GLY A 111 -0.21 14.04 -7.10
C GLY A 111 0.80 12.88 -7.16
N GLN A 112 1.56 12.66 -6.08
CA GLN A 112 2.51 11.54 -5.98
C GLN A 112 1.86 10.26 -5.49
N CYS A 113 0.63 10.33 -4.98
CA CYS A 113 -0.02 9.23 -4.30
C CYS A 113 -1.35 8.85 -4.95
N VAL A 114 -1.37 7.66 -5.56
CA VAL A 114 -2.59 6.99 -6.02
C VAL A 114 -3.05 6.07 -4.92
N ALA A 115 -4.13 6.43 -4.23
CA ALA A 115 -4.54 5.73 -3.02
C ALA A 115 -6.07 5.59 -2.98
N PHE A 116 -6.56 4.37 -2.79
CA PHE A 116 -7.98 4.07 -2.69
C PHE A 116 -8.20 2.85 -1.79
N SER A 117 -9.35 2.82 -1.12
CA SER A 117 -9.78 1.69 -0.32
C SER A 117 -10.36 0.62 -1.23
N HIS A 118 -9.97 -0.63 -1.02
CA HIS A 118 -10.58 -1.78 -1.71
C HIS A 118 -11.80 -2.30 -0.97
N TRP A 119 -11.79 -2.20 0.36
CA TRP A 119 -12.87 -2.68 1.22
C TRP A 119 -12.86 -1.91 2.54
N ARG A 120 -13.93 -2.01 3.32
CA ARG A 120 -14.03 -1.36 4.63
C ARG A 120 -14.60 -2.33 5.65
N ARG A 121 -13.89 -2.53 6.74
CA ARG A 121 -14.35 -3.45 7.78
C ARG A 121 -15.67 -2.97 8.37
N GLY A 122 -16.63 -3.89 8.46
CA GLY A 122 -17.97 -3.60 8.96
C GLY A 122 -18.90 -2.97 7.92
N MET A 123 -18.53 -2.96 6.63
CA MET A 123 -19.40 -2.59 5.53
C MET A 123 -19.40 -3.68 4.45
N SER A 124 -20.56 -3.97 3.86
CA SER A 124 -20.67 -4.76 2.64
C SER A 124 -20.29 -3.94 1.39
N GLU A 125 -20.12 -4.61 0.26
CA GLU A 125 -19.85 -3.94 -1.02
C GLU A 125 -21.03 -3.04 -1.43
N GLU A 126 -22.27 -3.46 -1.18
CA GLU A 126 -23.47 -2.67 -1.44
C GLU A 126 -23.52 -1.41 -0.56
N GLU A 127 -23.15 -1.52 0.72
CA GLU A 127 -23.08 -0.38 1.63
C GLU A 127 -21.99 0.61 1.22
N ILE A 128 -20.85 0.11 0.73
CA ILE A 128 -19.77 0.93 0.17
C ILE A 128 -20.25 1.64 -1.10
N ALA A 129 -20.90 0.92 -2.02
CA ALA A 129 -21.44 1.49 -3.24
C ALA A 129 -22.51 2.55 -2.96
N ALA A 130 -23.39 2.32 -1.98
CA ALA A 130 -24.41 3.27 -1.55
C ALA A 130 -23.81 4.54 -0.91
N ALA A 131 -22.72 4.40 -0.16
CA ALA A 131 -21.99 5.53 0.41
C ALA A 131 -21.20 6.32 -0.65
N GLY A 132 -20.91 5.72 -1.81
CA GLY A 132 -20.28 6.36 -2.95
C GLY A 132 -18.79 6.63 -2.75
N ALA A 133 -18.25 7.59 -3.51
CA ALA A 133 -16.80 7.82 -3.59
C ALA A 133 -16.14 8.12 -2.23
N SER A 134 -16.85 8.75 -1.28
CA SER A 134 -16.32 9.08 0.05
C SER A 134 -16.02 7.85 0.92
N ALA A 135 -16.55 6.67 0.56
CA ALA A 135 -16.27 5.42 1.25
C ALA A 135 -14.96 4.77 0.81
N ILE A 136 -14.41 5.16 -0.35
CA ILE A 136 -13.23 4.49 -0.95
C ILE A 136 -12.14 5.43 -1.48
N THR A 137 -12.43 6.72 -1.57
CA THR A 137 -11.48 7.76 -1.99
C THR A 137 -11.44 8.87 -0.92
N PRO A 138 -10.38 9.71 -0.92
CA PRO A 138 -10.18 10.77 0.09
C PRO A 138 -11.35 11.74 0.23
#